data_AF-A0A9E1WA33-F1
#
_entry.id   AF-A0A9E1WA33-F1
#
_cell.length_a   1.000
_cell.length_b   1.000
_cell.length_c   1.000
_cell.angle_alpha   90.00
_cell.angle_beta   90.00
_cell.angle_gamma   90.00
#
_symmetry.space_group_name_H-M   'P 1'
#
loop_
_entity.id
_entity.type
_entity.pdbx_description
1 polymer ?
#
loop_
_entity_poly.entity_id
_entity_poly.type
_entity_poly.pdbx_seq_one_letter_code
_entity_poly.pdbx_strand_id
1 'polypeptide(L)'
;MKSPDADSPIVPQPPKSTATLLAMAISMEREAAARYDELAREMASSGNPELADLFDELGAEERRHEAHILAWGVTPADLSKQAEMKWRSPEAPSQEDSDAAGGVHLMTPHRALSLAVHNEERAFAFFSNIAALADTAEVRERAESLAKEELAHVVRLRVERRRAWRAQTERAVESAPKEGVLSLRSLPALVNRALSVEREAATRCAEFADTLEAGGDTKAAEELRKLALDISAVIAGLENRAGENAQTPGTGHTAQADLDVLQNASPQGVLSLALADAEDALDFYLAVGDAGATQDMMETAQELAQHALDRFNRIKSLLGNT
;
A
#
# COMPACT_ATOMS: atom_id res chain seq x y z
N MET A 1 25.72 18.95 26.67
CA MET A 1 24.61 17.97 26.60
C MET A 1 24.23 17.86 25.14
N LYS A 2 24.46 16.69 24.53
CA LYS A 2 24.09 16.41 23.14
C LYS A 2 22.57 16.21 23.11
N SER A 3 21.85 16.94 22.25
CA SER A 3 20.44 16.66 21.98
C SER A 3 20.31 15.21 21.49
N PRO A 4 19.33 14.43 21.95
CA PRO A 4 19.10 13.11 21.39
C PRO A 4 18.59 13.26 19.95
N ASP A 5 19.22 12.51 19.03
CA ASP A 5 18.88 12.44 17.61
C ASP A 5 17.41 12.06 17.41
N ALA A 6 16.70 12.83 16.59
CA ALA A 6 15.26 12.69 16.34
C ALA A 6 14.89 11.54 15.38
N ASP A 7 15.86 10.68 15.03
CA ASP A 7 15.78 9.80 13.86
C ASP A 7 16.28 8.36 14.12
N SER A 8 16.36 7.95 15.39
CA SER A 8 16.53 6.52 15.68
C SER A 8 15.18 5.83 15.59
N PRO A 9 15.04 4.69 14.88
CA PRO A 9 13.82 3.90 14.94
C PRO A 9 13.62 3.54 16.41
N ILE A 10 12.59 4.11 17.02
CA ILE A 10 12.20 3.77 18.38
C ILE A 10 11.70 2.34 18.27
N VAL A 11 12.60 1.36 18.42
CA VAL A 11 12.19 0.00 18.73
C VAL A 11 11.44 0.14 20.06
N PRO A 12 10.11 -0.02 20.06
CA PRO A 12 9.33 0.20 21.27
C PRO A 12 9.89 -0.76 22.31
N GLN A 13 10.31 -0.24 23.46
CA GLN A 13 10.67 -1.14 24.54
C GLN A 13 9.44 -1.96 24.87
N PRO A 14 9.56 -3.30 24.94
CA PRO A 14 8.41 -4.15 25.17
C PRO A 14 7.74 -3.74 26.49
N PRO A 15 6.40 -3.63 26.51
CA PRO A 15 5.68 -3.28 27.72
C PRO A 15 5.99 -4.29 28.84
N LYS A 16 6.23 -3.78 30.05
CA LYS A 16 6.60 -4.60 31.21
C LYS A 16 5.44 -5.41 31.80
N SER A 17 4.22 -5.21 31.30
CA SER A 17 3.03 -5.93 31.74
C SER A 17 2.02 -6.10 30.62
N THR A 18 1.19 -7.13 30.73
CA THR A 18 0.07 -7.39 29.82
C THR A 18 -0.94 -6.25 29.81
N ALA A 19 -1.27 -5.69 30.98
CA ALA A 19 -2.15 -4.52 31.06
C ALA A 19 -1.65 -3.33 30.21
N THR A 20 -0.33 -3.08 30.23
CA THR A 20 0.29 -2.02 29.41
C THR A 20 0.17 -2.35 27.92
N LEU A 21 0.46 -3.60 27.52
CA LEU A 21 0.33 -4.07 26.14
C LEU A 21 -1.09 -3.92 25.60
N LEU A 22 -2.09 -4.39 26.36
CA LEU A 22 -3.48 -4.37 25.90
C LEU A 22 -4.05 -2.95 25.86
N ALA A 23 -3.65 -2.08 26.80
CA ALA A 23 -4.04 -0.68 26.75
C ALA A 23 -3.40 0.06 25.55
N MET A 24 -2.21 -0.36 25.12
CA MET A 24 -1.57 0.14 23.89
C MET A 24 -2.32 -0.33 22.65
N ALA A 25 -2.65 -1.62 22.56
CA ALA A 25 -3.47 -2.15 21.46
C ALA A 25 -4.82 -1.41 21.35
N ILE A 26 -5.55 -1.25 22.46
CA ILE A 26 -6.80 -0.45 22.48
C ILE A 26 -6.60 0.99 22.00
N SER A 27 -5.44 1.60 22.29
CA SER A 27 -5.14 2.94 21.78
C SER A 27 -4.96 2.95 20.26
N MET A 28 -4.32 1.92 19.70
CA MET A 28 -4.13 1.77 18.25
C MET A 28 -5.48 1.65 17.54
N GLU A 29 -6.32 0.74 18.02
CA GLU A 29 -7.68 0.50 17.52
C GLU A 29 -8.53 1.78 17.51
N ARG A 30 -8.47 2.56 18.60
CA ARG A 30 -9.20 3.83 18.70
C ARG A 30 -8.69 4.88 17.74
N GLU A 31 -7.37 4.96 17.56
CA GLU A 31 -6.74 5.90 16.63
C GLU A 31 -7.08 5.54 15.18
N ALA A 32 -7.01 4.25 14.83
CA ALA A 32 -7.40 3.72 13.53
C ALA A 32 -8.89 3.97 13.25
N ALA A 33 -9.79 3.62 14.18
CA ALA A 33 -11.22 3.88 14.07
C ALA A 33 -11.52 5.37 13.84
N ALA A 34 -10.92 6.25 14.64
CA ALA A 34 -11.13 7.70 14.52
C ALA A 34 -10.64 8.24 13.17
N ARG A 35 -9.53 7.72 12.67
CA ARG A 35 -8.99 8.12 11.37
C ARG A 35 -9.83 7.62 10.21
N TYR A 36 -10.30 6.37 10.25
CA TYR A 36 -11.21 5.87 9.23
C TYR A 36 -12.55 6.63 9.24
N ASP A 37 -13.08 6.99 10.40
CA ASP A 37 -14.27 7.84 10.49
C ASP A 37 -14.02 9.24 9.88
N GLU A 38 -12.81 9.80 9.99
CA GLU A 38 -12.42 11.06 9.35
C GLU A 38 -12.35 10.92 7.83
N LEU A 39 -11.64 9.90 7.33
CA LEU A 39 -11.55 9.62 5.90
C LEU A 39 -12.93 9.35 5.29
N ALA A 40 -13.81 8.62 5.98
CA ALA A 40 -15.18 8.39 5.55
C ALA A 40 -15.95 9.72 5.34
N ARG A 41 -15.85 10.64 6.29
CA ARG A 41 -16.45 11.98 6.19
C ARG A 41 -15.86 12.79 5.03
N GLU A 42 -14.53 12.75 4.85
CA GLU A 42 -13.84 13.44 3.76
C GLU A 42 -14.31 12.91 2.39
N MET A 43 -14.41 11.59 2.22
CA MET A 43 -14.87 10.97 0.98
C MET A 43 -16.34 11.31 0.69
N ALA A 44 -17.20 11.24 1.71
CA ALA A 44 -18.61 11.61 1.57
C ALA A 44 -18.75 13.08 1.13
N SER A 45 -17.98 13.99 1.74
CA SER A 45 -17.99 15.41 1.38
C SER A 45 -17.44 15.69 -0.02
N SER A 46 -16.57 14.82 -0.52
CA SER A 46 -15.93 14.92 -1.85
C SER A 46 -16.69 14.18 -2.95
N GLY A 47 -17.87 13.62 -2.65
CA GLY A 47 -18.71 12.95 -3.63
C GLY A 47 -18.31 11.50 -3.95
N ASN A 48 -17.59 10.84 -3.04
CA ASN A 48 -17.14 9.45 -3.18
C ASN A 48 -17.81 8.52 -2.14
N PRO A 49 -19.12 8.24 -2.25
CA PRO A 49 -19.87 7.49 -1.24
C PRO A 49 -19.42 6.03 -1.11
N GLU A 50 -19.00 5.40 -2.22
CA GLU A 50 -18.49 4.01 -2.21
C GLU A 50 -17.25 3.89 -1.31
N LEU A 51 -16.37 4.90 -1.35
CA LEU A 51 -15.18 4.92 -0.51
C LEU A 51 -15.49 5.34 0.93
N ALA A 52 -16.49 6.20 1.13
CA ALA A 52 -16.98 6.53 2.46
C ALA A 52 -17.51 5.28 3.20
N ASP A 53 -18.34 4.48 2.52
CA ASP A 53 -18.88 3.23 3.07
C ASP A 53 -17.76 2.25 3.44
N LEU A 54 -16.73 2.14 2.58
CA LEU A 54 -15.56 1.29 2.86
C LEU A 54 -14.81 1.74 4.13
N PHE A 55 -14.57 3.03 4.30
CA PHE A 55 -13.91 3.54 5.50
C PHE A 55 -14.78 3.40 6.76
N ASP A 56 -16.10 3.57 6.64
CA ASP A 56 -17.03 3.30 7.75
C ASP A 56 -16.99 1.81 8.17
N GLU A 57 -16.88 0.89 7.21
CA GLU A 57 -16.71 -0.54 7.48
C GLU A 57 -15.40 -0.85 8.21
N LEU A 58 -14.28 -0.27 7.78
CA LEU A 58 -12.98 -0.40 8.44
C LEU A 58 -13.02 0.18 9.85
N GLY A 59 -13.55 1.39 10.05
CA GLY A 59 -13.68 1.98 11.39
C GLY A 59 -14.61 1.16 12.30
N ALA A 60 -15.65 0.51 11.75
CA ALA A 60 -16.50 -0.40 12.50
C ALA A 60 -15.80 -1.71 12.87
N GLU A 61 -14.81 -2.13 12.11
CA GLU A 61 -13.97 -3.29 12.40
C GLU A 61 -13.04 -3.02 13.59
N GLU A 62 -12.33 -1.89 13.61
CA GLU A 62 -11.45 -1.54 14.74
C GLU A 62 -12.22 -1.39 16.05
N ARG A 63 -13.44 -0.86 16.00
CA ARG A 63 -14.32 -0.82 17.18
C ARG A 63 -14.71 -2.21 17.69
N ARG A 64 -14.82 -3.22 16.81
CA ARG A 64 -15.05 -4.61 17.22
C ARG A 64 -13.80 -5.20 17.87
N HIS A 65 -12.62 -4.89 17.36
CA HIS A 65 -11.35 -5.33 17.96
C HIS A 65 -11.12 -4.69 19.32
N GLU A 66 -11.37 -3.38 19.47
CA GLU A 66 -11.35 -2.70 20.77
C GLU A 66 -12.21 -3.47 21.79
N ALA A 67 -13.46 -3.81 21.40
CA ALA A 67 -14.37 -4.55 22.27
C ALA A 67 -13.84 -5.96 22.61
N HIS A 68 -13.20 -6.63 21.65
CA HIS A 68 -12.58 -7.94 21.86
C HIS A 68 -11.39 -7.86 22.84
N ILE A 69 -10.51 -6.88 22.68
CA ILE A 69 -9.33 -6.69 23.55
C ILE A 69 -9.76 -6.26 24.95
N LEU A 70 -10.79 -5.41 25.08
CA LEU A 70 -11.37 -5.04 26.38
C LEU A 70 -11.86 -6.29 27.15
N ALA A 71 -12.39 -7.30 26.45
CA ALA A 71 -12.83 -8.54 27.07
C ALA A 71 -11.69 -9.37 27.69
N TRP A 72 -10.43 -9.05 27.40
CA TRP A 72 -9.26 -9.69 28.02
C TRP A 72 -8.89 -9.12 29.39
N GLY A 73 -9.66 -8.16 29.91
CA GLY A 73 -9.59 -7.73 31.31
C GLY A 73 -8.86 -6.41 31.58
N VAL A 74 -8.78 -5.51 30.58
CA VAL A 74 -8.18 -4.18 30.73
C VAL A 74 -9.08 -3.28 31.60
N THR A 75 -8.50 -2.55 32.55
CA THR A 75 -9.25 -1.64 33.41
C THR A 75 -9.19 -0.18 32.91
N PRO A 76 -10.15 0.69 33.29
CA PRO A 76 -10.09 2.12 32.97
C PRO A 76 -8.80 2.82 33.45
N ALA A 77 -8.19 2.32 34.54
CA ALA A 77 -6.94 2.85 35.07
C ALA A 77 -5.74 2.53 34.16
N ASP A 78 -5.76 1.38 33.46
CA ASP A 78 -4.72 1.00 32.51
C ASP A 78 -4.76 1.88 31.26
N LEU A 79 -5.97 2.16 30.77
CA LEU A 79 -6.20 3.04 29.61
C LEU A 79 -5.72 4.47 29.86
N SER A 80 -5.95 4.99 31.07
CA SER A 80 -5.59 6.38 31.41
C SER A 80 -4.08 6.61 31.40
N LYS A 81 -3.28 5.59 31.77
CA LYS A 81 -1.81 5.68 31.76
C LYS A 81 -1.22 5.68 30.36
N GLN A 82 -1.89 5.04 29.39
CA GLN A 82 -1.42 5.00 28.01
C GLN A 82 -1.64 6.30 27.26
N ALA A 83 -2.73 7.02 27.55
CA ALA A 83 -3.02 8.32 26.93
C ALA A 83 -1.90 9.38 27.15
N GLU A 84 -1.01 9.15 28.12
CA GLU A 84 0.14 10.02 28.42
C GLU A 84 1.39 9.69 27.57
N MET A 85 1.42 8.54 26.90
CA MET A 85 2.55 8.08 26.11
C MET A 85 2.49 8.63 24.69
N LYS A 86 3.43 9.52 24.33
CA LYS A 86 3.55 10.04 22.97
C LYS A 86 4.21 9.00 22.07
N TRP A 87 3.44 8.38 21.19
CA TRP A 87 3.93 7.50 20.14
C TRP A 87 3.00 7.59 18.91
N ARG A 88 3.47 7.20 17.72
CA ARG A 88 2.69 7.19 16.47
C ARG A 88 2.19 5.76 16.23
N SER A 89 0.88 5.58 16.15
CA SER A 89 0.29 4.25 15.90
C SER A 89 0.76 3.69 14.55
N PRO A 90 1.10 2.39 14.46
CA PRO A 90 1.45 1.73 13.21
C PRO A 90 0.22 1.44 12.35
N GLU A 91 -0.97 1.44 12.95
CA GLU A 91 -2.22 0.96 12.36
C GLU A 91 -3.11 2.10 11.83
N ALA A 92 -2.96 3.31 12.40
CA ALA A 92 -3.70 4.47 11.95
C ALA A 92 -3.03 5.11 10.72
N PRO A 93 -3.75 5.25 9.57
CA PRO A 93 -3.20 5.92 8.40
C PRO A 93 -2.94 7.40 8.68
N SER A 94 -1.71 7.85 8.54
CA SER A 94 -1.40 9.26 8.70
C SER A 94 -1.86 10.10 7.51
N GLN A 95 -1.82 11.43 7.66
CA GLN A 95 -2.08 12.34 6.54
C GLN A 95 -1.09 12.12 5.41
N GLU A 96 0.20 11.94 5.73
CA GLU A 96 1.25 11.63 4.75
C GLU A 96 0.93 10.35 3.98
N ASP A 97 0.43 9.30 4.66
CA ASP A 97 0.05 8.05 4.01
C ASP A 97 -1.17 8.24 3.09
N SER A 98 -2.10 9.10 3.50
CA SER A 98 -3.31 9.42 2.72
C SER A 98 -2.96 10.25 1.47
N ASP A 99 -2.07 11.22 1.60
CA ASP A 99 -1.55 12.04 0.50
C ASP A 99 -0.76 11.17 -0.47
N ALA A 100 0.06 10.26 0.05
CA ALA A 100 0.76 9.23 -0.73
C ALA A 100 -0.17 8.18 -1.35
N ALA A 101 -1.45 8.13 -1.00
CA ALA A 101 -2.45 7.33 -1.70
C ALA A 101 -3.19 8.14 -2.80
N GLY A 102 -2.72 9.35 -3.10
CA GLY A 102 -3.34 10.28 -4.05
C GLY A 102 -4.21 11.36 -3.39
N GLY A 103 -4.23 11.41 -2.05
CA GLY A 103 -5.11 12.29 -1.28
C GLY A 103 -6.59 12.02 -1.53
N VAL A 104 -7.45 12.87 -0.97
CA VAL A 104 -8.91 12.70 -1.02
C VAL A 104 -9.48 12.64 -2.46
N HIS A 105 -8.79 13.27 -3.42
CA HIS A 105 -9.29 13.40 -4.79
C HIS A 105 -8.93 12.23 -5.72
N LEU A 106 -7.84 11.49 -5.45
CA LEU A 106 -7.37 10.39 -6.30
C LEU A 106 -7.36 9.05 -5.58
N MET A 107 -7.87 9.01 -4.35
CA MET A 107 -8.02 7.77 -3.61
C MET A 107 -9.15 6.93 -4.19
N THR A 108 -8.80 5.71 -4.60
CA THR A 108 -9.75 4.70 -5.07
C THR A 108 -9.93 3.63 -3.99
N PRO A 109 -11.01 2.81 -4.02
CA PRO A 109 -11.14 1.68 -3.11
C PRO A 109 -9.91 0.75 -3.08
N HIS A 110 -9.28 0.53 -4.24
CA HIS A 110 -8.02 -0.21 -4.35
C HIS A 110 -6.90 0.43 -3.51
N ARG A 111 -6.63 1.72 -3.72
CA ARG A 111 -5.56 2.45 -3.02
C ARG A 111 -5.81 2.54 -1.52
N ALA A 112 -7.07 2.76 -1.10
CA ALA A 112 -7.45 2.76 0.31
C ALA A 112 -7.22 1.39 0.97
N LEU A 113 -7.54 0.29 0.26
CA LEU A 113 -7.27 -1.05 0.76
C LEU A 113 -5.77 -1.38 0.76
N SER A 114 -4.98 -0.87 -0.19
CA SER A 114 -3.51 -0.97 -0.13
C SER A 114 -2.95 -0.28 1.10
N LEU A 115 -3.45 0.92 1.41
CA LEU A 115 -3.08 1.66 2.62
C LEU A 115 -3.45 0.89 3.89
N ALA A 116 -4.68 0.36 3.97
CA ALA A 116 -5.11 -0.47 5.09
C ALA A 116 -4.21 -1.71 5.26
N VAL A 117 -3.93 -2.45 4.17
CA VAL A 117 -2.99 -3.59 4.19
C VAL A 117 -1.62 -3.19 4.73
N HIS A 118 -1.10 -2.03 4.32
CA HIS A 118 0.20 -1.56 4.78
C HIS A 118 0.23 -1.27 6.28
N ASN A 119 -0.81 -0.64 6.80
CA ASN A 119 -0.93 -0.34 8.24
C ASN A 119 -1.03 -1.61 9.08
N GLU A 120 -1.77 -2.59 8.61
CA GLU A 120 -1.93 -3.90 9.25
C GLU A 120 -0.62 -4.70 9.23
N GLU A 121 0.17 -4.60 8.15
CA GLU A 121 1.54 -5.16 8.11
C GLU A 121 2.47 -4.49 9.14
N ARG A 122 2.33 -3.17 9.35
CA ARG A 122 3.09 -2.44 10.37
C ARG A 122 2.66 -2.85 11.78
N ALA A 123 1.36 -3.03 12.03
CA ALA A 123 0.84 -3.53 13.30
C ALA A 123 1.31 -4.97 13.58
N PHE A 124 1.26 -5.85 12.57
CA PHE A 124 1.83 -7.20 12.66
C PHE A 124 3.32 -7.19 13.04
N ALA A 125 4.12 -6.38 12.36
CA ALA A 125 5.55 -6.26 12.64
C ALA A 125 5.80 -5.71 14.06
N PHE A 126 4.99 -4.74 14.49
CA PHE A 126 5.04 -4.16 15.82
C PHE A 126 4.81 -5.20 16.93
N PHE A 127 3.71 -5.94 16.87
CA PHE A 127 3.41 -6.97 17.88
C PHE A 127 4.37 -8.15 17.81
N SER A 128 4.85 -8.53 16.62
CA SER A 128 5.89 -9.54 16.45
C SER A 128 7.21 -9.13 17.14
N ASN A 129 7.60 -7.86 17.03
CA ASN A 129 8.77 -7.34 17.71
C ASN A 129 8.59 -7.32 19.24
N ILE A 130 7.41 -6.94 19.74
CA ILE A 130 7.11 -7.03 21.18
C ILE A 130 7.21 -8.47 21.67
N ALA A 131 6.62 -9.43 20.94
CA ALA A 131 6.68 -10.84 21.29
C ALA A 131 8.13 -11.37 21.38
N ALA A 132 8.98 -10.95 20.43
CA ALA A 132 10.39 -11.34 20.40
C ALA A 132 11.21 -10.76 21.56
N LEU A 133 10.87 -9.56 22.04
CA LEU A 133 11.62 -8.84 23.06
C LEU A 133 11.03 -8.97 24.48
N ALA A 134 9.84 -9.54 24.63
CA ALA A 134 9.10 -9.58 25.89
C ALA A 134 9.87 -10.28 27.03
N ASP A 135 9.94 -9.60 28.18
CA ASP A 135 10.59 -10.11 29.40
C ASP A 135 9.80 -11.25 30.09
N THR A 136 8.50 -11.38 29.80
CA THR A 136 7.62 -12.35 30.45
C THR A 136 6.86 -13.19 29.42
N ALA A 137 6.60 -14.45 29.77
CA ALA A 137 5.83 -15.36 28.91
C ALA A 137 4.41 -14.83 28.64
N GLU A 138 3.78 -14.18 29.62
CA GLU A 138 2.43 -13.64 29.49
C GLU A 138 2.35 -12.50 28.46
N VAL A 139 3.30 -11.55 28.48
CA VAL A 139 3.40 -10.48 27.48
C VAL A 139 3.68 -11.05 26.10
N ARG A 140 4.58 -12.03 26.00
CA ARG A 140 4.88 -12.71 24.74
C ARG A 140 3.65 -13.37 24.13
N GLU A 141 2.93 -14.20 24.90
CA GLU A 141 1.74 -14.91 24.42
C GLU A 141 0.63 -13.96 23.96
N ARG A 142 0.44 -12.83 24.66
CA ARG A 142 -0.52 -11.80 24.26
C ARG A 142 -0.10 -11.06 23.00
N ALA A 143 1.16 -10.67 22.88
CA ALA A 143 1.68 -10.02 21.69
C ALA A 143 1.63 -10.96 20.46
N GLU A 144 1.92 -12.25 20.63
CA GLU A 144 1.75 -13.26 19.57
C GLU A 144 0.29 -13.41 19.15
N SER A 145 -0.66 -13.26 20.07
CA SER A 145 -2.09 -13.34 19.76
C SER A 145 -2.53 -12.14 18.92
N LEU A 146 -2.13 -10.93 19.32
CA LEU A 146 -2.39 -9.70 18.55
C LEU A 146 -1.74 -9.77 17.17
N ALA A 147 -0.47 -10.17 17.06
CA ALA A 147 0.18 -10.35 15.77
C ALA A 147 -0.55 -11.35 14.85
N LYS A 148 -1.13 -12.42 15.39
CA LYS A 148 -1.92 -13.38 14.60
C LYS A 148 -3.23 -12.77 14.09
N GLU A 149 -3.85 -11.91 14.88
CA GLU A 149 -5.06 -11.16 14.50
C GLU A 149 -4.74 -10.21 13.33
N GLU A 150 -3.67 -9.41 13.41
CA GLU A 150 -3.26 -8.52 12.31
C GLU A 150 -2.92 -9.26 11.02
N LEU A 151 -2.26 -10.42 11.13
CA LEU A 151 -1.96 -11.23 9.95
C LEU A 151 -3.26 -11.75 9.27
N ALA A 152 -4.30 -12.05 10.06
CA ALA A 152 -5.59 -12.42 9.51
C ALA A 152 -6.26 -11.24 8.78
N HIS A 153 -6.09 -10.02 9.29
CA HIS A 153 -6.57 -8.80 8.63
C HIS A 153 -5.86 -8.55 7.30
N VAL A 154 -4.52 -8.62 7.28
CA VAL A 154 -3.73 -8.50 6.04
C VAL A 154 -4.25 -9.45 4.97
N VAL A 155 -4.54 -10.70 5.31
CA VAL A 155 -5.08 -11.68 4.35
C VAL A 155 -6.46 -11.27 3.84
N ARG A 156 -7.39 -10.90 4.74
CA ARG A 156 -8.74 -10.46 4.39
C ARG A 156 -8.70 -9.24 3.49
N LEU A 157 -7.97 -8.20 3.89
CA LEU A 157 -7.86 -6.93 3.17
C LEU A 157 -7.20 -7.10 1.80
N ARG A 158 -6.20 -7.97 1.65
CA ARG A 158 -5.64 -8.30 0.33
C ARG A 158 -6.66 -8.97 -0.60
N VAL A 159 -7.60 -9.77 -0.07
CA VAL A 159 -8.70 -10.33 -0.88
C VAL A 159 -9.64 -9.23 -1.34
N GLU A 160 -10.07 -8.36 -0.44
CA GLU A 160 -10.96 -7.24 -0.80
C GLU A 160 -10.27 -6.27 -1.75
N ARG A 161 -8.98 -5.99 -1.55
CA ARG A 161 -8.16 -5.18 -2.45
C ARG A 161 -8.21 -5.71 -3.88
N ARG A 162 -7.94 -7.00 -4.07
CA ARG A 162 -8.00 -7.64 -5.40
C ARG A 162 -9.40 -7.57 -6.01
N ARG A 163 -10.46 -7.67 -5.20
CA ARG A 163 -11.84 -7.50 -5.69
C ARG A 163 -12.11 -6.07 -6.13
N ALA A 164 -11.71 -5.09 -5.33
CA ALA A 164 -11.83 -3.67 -5.66
C ALA A 164 -11.10 -3.33 -6.95
N TRP A 165 -9.89 -3.87 -7.15
CA TRP A 165 -9.14 -3.71 -8.38
C TRP A 165 -9.82 -4.34 -9.60
N ARG A 166 -10.35 -5.57 -9.47
CA ARG A 166 -11.13 -6.20 -10.54
C ARG A 166 -12.35 -5.37 -10.90
N ALA A 167 -13.11 -4.90 -9.91
CA ALA A 167 -14.28 -4.05 -10.14
C ALA A 167 -13.90 -2.75 -10.85
N GLN A 168 -12.79 -2.11 -10.47
CA GLN A 168 -12.28 -0.92 -11.16
C GLN A 168 -11.85 -1.22 -12.60
N THR A 169 -11.15 -2.34 -12.81
CA THR A 169 -10.71 -2.78 -14.13
C THR A 169 -11.90 -3.10 -15.02
N GLU A 170 -12.92 -3.81 -14.51
CA GLU A 170 -14.16 -4.10 -15.23
C GLU A 170 -14.93 -2.82 -15.57
N ARG A 171 -15.05 -1.85 -14.64
CA ARG A 171 -15.67 -0.54 -14.93
C ARG A 171 -14.89 0.27 -15.96
N ALA A 172 -13.55 0.26 -15.90
CA ALA A 172 -12.69 0.91 -16.90
C ALA A 172 -12.83 0.25 -18.28
N VAL A 173 -13.02 -1.07 -18.29
CA VAL A 173 -13.26 -1.87 -19.49
C VAL A 173 -14.67 -1.60 -20.05
N GLU A 174 -15.72 -1.57 -19.22
CA GLU A 174 -17.10 -1.26 -19.63
C GLU A 174 -17.28 0.17 -20.16
N SER A 175 -16.51 1.12 -19.62
CA SER A 175 -16.49 2.53 -20.07
C SER A 175 -15.60 2.76 -21.28
N ALA A 176 -14.72 1.81 -21.63
CA ALA A 176 -13.93 1.86 -22.85
C ALA A 176 -14.82 1.59 -24.09
N PRO A 177 -14.49 2.14 -25.27
CA PRO A 177 -15.15 1.77 -26.51
C PRO A 177 -15.19 0.25 -26.66
N LYS A 178 -16.33 -0.29 -27.11
CA LYS A 178 -16.70 -1.74 -27.13
C LYS A 178 -15.71 -2.70 -27.84
N GLU A 179 -14.57 -2.21 -28.33
CA GLU A 179 -13.46 -3.01 -28.85
C GLU A 179 -12.47 -3.47 -27.77
N GLY A 180 -12.41 -2.84 -26.59
CA GLY A 180 -11.43 -3.17 -25.53
C GLY A 180 -11.79 -4.39 -24.65
N VAL A 181 -13.08 -4.68 -24.49
CA VAL A 181 -13.61 -5.64 -23.48
C VAL A 181 -13.46 -7.11 -23.87
N LEU A 182 -13.14 -7.40 -25.13
CA LEU A 182 -12.95 -8.79 -25.60
C LEU A 182 -11.49 -9.29 -25.49
N SER A 183 -10.52 -8.46 -25.11
CA SER A 183 -9.17 -8.57 -25.70
C SER A 183 -8.12 -9.39 -24.93
N LEU A 184 -8.06 -9.43 -23.59
CA LEU A 184 -6.97 -10.13 -22.85
C LEU A 184 -6.98 -11.68 -22.94
N ARG A 185 -7.81 -12.29 -23.79
CA ARG A 185 -7.82 -13.74 -24.04
C ARG A 185 -6.77 -14.22 -25.05
N SER A 186 -5.88 -13.32 -25.47
CA SER A 186 -4.83 -13.63 -26.42
C SER A 186 -3.50 -13.00 -25.98
N LEU A 187 -2.40 -13.66 -26.32
CA LEU A 187 -1.06 -13.18 -26.02
C LEU A 187 -0.78 -11.78 -26.60
N PRO A 188 -1.17 -11.43 -27.84
CA PRO A 188 -0.94 -10.08 -28.38
C PRO A 188 -1.65 -8.97 -27.60
N ALA A 189 -2.84 -9.25 -27.08
CA ALA A 189 -3.57 -8.28 -26.27
C ALA A 189 -2.95 -8.10 -24.89
N LEU A 190 -2.49 -9.21 -24.27
CA LEU A 190 -1.72 -9.15 -23.03
C LEU A 190 -0.45 -8.32 -23.24
N VAL A 191 0.33 -8.60 -24.29
CA VAL A 191 1.57 -7.87 -24.58
C VAL A 191 1.30 -6.38 -24.79
N ASN A 192 0.25 -6.00 -25.52
CA ASN A 192 -0.10 -4.59 -25.69
C ASN A 192 -0.54 -3.91 -24.38
N ARG A 193 -1.27 -4.62 -23.51
CA ARG A 193 -1.62 -4.07 -22.20
C ARG A 193 -0.41 -3.95 -21.29
N ALA A 194 0.47 -4.95 -21.28
CA ALA A 194 1.74 -4.91 -20.55
C ALA A 194 2.63 -3.75 -21.02
N LEU A 195 2.71 -3.50 -22.33
CA LEU A 195 3.40 -2.33 -22.88
C LEU A 195 2.83 -1.01 -22.33
N SER A 196 1.50 -0.90 -22.21
CA SER A 196 0.87 0.27 -21.61
C SER A 196 1.26 0.43 -20.14
N VAL A 197 1.16 -0.65 -19.35
CA VAL A 197 1.47 -0.66 -17.91
C VAL A 197 2.94 -0.32 -17.67
N GLU A 198 3.87 -0.95 -18.39
CA GLU A 198 5.30 -0.70 -18.19
C GLU A 198 5.73 0.68 -18.67
N ARG A 199 5.17 1.21 -19.76
CA ARG A 199 5.46 2.59 -20.20
C ARG A 199 5.03 3.61 -19.15
N GLU A 200 3.84 3.41 -18.59
CA GLU A 200 3.31 4.25 -17.52
C GLU A 200 4.20 4.18 -16.27
N ALA A 201 4.62 2.98 -15.87
CA ALA A 201 5.52 2.79 -14.74
C ALA A 201 6.91 3.41 -14.97
N ALA A 202 7.47 3.32 -16.18
CA ALA A 202 8.74 3.96 -16.52
C ALA A 202 8.66 5.49 -16.42
N THR A 203 7.60 6.08 -16.97
CA THR A 203 7.34 7.53 -16.86
C THR A 203 7.22 7.96 -15.41
N ARG A 204 6.40 7.26 -14.61
CA ARG A 204 6.21 7.62 -13.19
C ARG A 204 7.47 7.44 -12.36
N CYS A 205 8.26 6.39 -12.57
CA CYS A 205 9.55 6.25 -11.90
C CYS A 205 10.50 7.42 -12.20
N ALA A 206 10.50 7.94 -13.44
CA ALA A 206 11.30 9.11 -13.79
C ALA A 206 10.77 10.39 -13.11
N GLU A 207 9.45 10.61 -13.11
CA GLU A 207 8.82 11.76 -12.46
C GLU A 207 9.05 11.76 -10.94
N PHE A 208 8.85 10.62 -10.28
CA PHE A 208 9.15 10.45 -8.86
C PHE A 208 10.62 10.69 -8.54
N ALA A 209 11.54 10.26 -9.42
CA ALA A 209 12.96 10.53 -9.24
C ALA A 209 13.28 12.02 -9.30
N ASP A 210 12.67 12.76 -10.24
CA ASP A 210 12.85 14.20 -10.36
C ASP A 210 12.29 14.94 -9.13
N THR A 211 11.13 14.51 -8.62
CA THR A 211 10.56 15.03 -7.37
C THR A 211 11.46 14.76 -6.16
N LEU A 212 11.99 13.53 -6.02
CA LEU A 212 12.90 13.16 -4.92
C LEU A 212 14.19 13.96 -4.96
N GLU A 213 14.78 14.16 -6.15
CA GLU A 213 15.98 14.98 -6.30
C GLU A 213 15.71 16.45 -5.94
N ALA A 214 14.58 17.01 -6.36
CA ALA A 214 14.16 18.35 -5.96
C ALA A 214 13.93 18.46 -4.44
N GLY A 215 13.45 17.39 -3.80
CA GLY A 215 13.32 17.26 -2.35
C GLY A 215 14.61 16.97 -1.59
N GLY A 216 15.74 16.77 -2.29
CA GLY A 216 17.06 16.53 -1.71
C GLY A 216 17.43 15.06 -1.44
N ASP A 217 16.55 14.10 -1.73
CA ASP A 217 16.83 12.66 -1.62
C ASP A 217 17.43 12.11 -2.92
N THR A 218 18.68 12.48 -3.17
CA THR A 218 19.40 12.11 -4.40
C THR A 218 19.65 10.61 -4.52
N LYS A 219 19.75 9.89 -3.40
CA LYS A 219 19.98 8.44 -3.38
C LYS A 219 18.74 7.69 -3.84
N ALA A 220 17.57 8.04 -3.30
CA ALA A 220 16.31 7.44 -3.73
C ALA A 220 16.00 7.78 -5.20
N ALA A 221 16.26 9.03 -5.61
CA ALA A 221 16.12 9.47 -6.99
C ALA A 221 16.98 8.65 -7.97
N GLU A 222 18.25 8.40 -7.64
CA GLU A 222 19.15 7.59 -8.48
C GLU A 222 18.63 6.15 -8.65
N GLU A 223 18.12 5.54 -7.58
CA GLU A 223 17.54 4.19 -7.64
C GLU A 223 16.25 4.13 -8.47
N LEU A 224 15.36 5.13 -8.37
CA LEU A 224 14.17 5.19 -9.22
C LEU A 224 14.52 5.41 -10.70
N ARG A 225 15.58 6.16 -11.02
CA ARG A 225 16.09 6.27 -12.41
C ARG A 225 16.63 4.95 -12.94
N LYS A 226 17.36 4.18 -12.11
CA LYS A 226 17.80 2.83 -12.49
C LYS A 226 16.60 1.93 -12.76
N LEU A 227 15.57 1.98 -11.91
CA LEU A 227 14.33 1.24 -12.14
C LEU A 227 13.64 1.64 -13.45
N ALA A 228 13.56 2.93 -13.78
CA ALA A 228 13.00 3.37 -15.06
C ALA A 228 13.77 2.81 -16.28
N LEU A 229 15.10 2.69 -16.18
CA LEU A 229 15.93 2.04 -17.21
C LEU A 229 15.68 0.54 -17.30
N ASP A 230 15.56 -0.14 -16.17
CA ASP A 230 15.25 -1.58 -16.12
C ASP A 230 13.87 -1.86 -16.74
N ILE A 231 12.87 -1.03 -16.44
CA ILE A 231 11.53 -1.10 -17.05
C ILE A 231 11.62 -0.85 -18.56
N SER A 232 12.45 0.10 -19.00
CA SER A 232 12.67 0.36 -20.43
C SER A 232 13.24 -0.86 -21.17
N ALA A 233 14.09 -1.66 -20.51
CA ALA A 233 14.58 -2.91 -21.08
C ALA A 233 13.46 -3.97 -21.21
N VAL A 234 12.55 -4.04 -20.23
CA VAL A 234 11.34 -4.89 -20.31
C VAL A 234 10.43 -4.46 -21.46
N ILE A 235 10.19 -3.15 -21.61
CA ILE A 235 9.40 -2.57 -22.71
C ILE A 235 10.00 -2.99 -24.07
N ALA A 236 11.31 -2.84 -24.25
CA ALA A 236 11.97 -3.26 -25.49
C ALA A 236 11.80 -4.76 -25.78
N GLY A 237 11.85 -5.60 -24.73
CA GLY A 237 11.53 -7.03 -24.83
C GLY A 237 10.10 -7.30 -25.29
N LEU A 238 9.13 -6.58 -24.74
CA LEU A 238 7.72 -6.68 -25.11
C LEU A 238 7.44 -6.15 -26.52
N GLU A 239 8.09 -5.07 -26.94
CA GLU A 239 7.98 -4.53 -28.31
C GLU A 239 8.48 -5.54 -29.34
N ASN A 240 9.59 -6.22 -29.05
CA ASN A 240 10.11 -7.30 -29.89
C ASN A 240 9.12 -8.49 -29.98
N ARG A 241 8.42 -8.82 -28.88
CA ARG A 241 7.38 -9.87 -28.87
C ARG A 241 6.11 -9.44 -29.61
N ALA A 242 5.76 -8.15 -29.56
CA ALA A 242 4.56 -7.61 -30.21
C ALA A 242 4.71 -7.51 -31.74
N GLY A 243 5.93 -7.22 -32.24
CA GLY A 243 6.19 -7.06 -33.67
C GLY A 243 5.29 -6.01 -34.33
N GLU A 244 4.69 -6.35 -35.47
CA GLU A 244 3.76 -5.45 -36.19
C GLU A 244 2.45 -5.18 -35.45
N ASN A 245 2.12 -5.96 -34.41
CA ASN A 245 0.92 -5.78 -33.59
C ASN A 245 1.15 -4.81 -32.41
N ALA A 246 2.35 -4.22 -32.29
CA ALA A 246 2.64 -3.23 -31.27
C ALA A 246 1.76 -1.99 -31.48
N GLN A 247 0.87 -1.73 -30.52
CA GLN A 247 0.11 -0.50 -30.55
C GLN A 247 1.04 0.69 -30.31
N THR A 248 0.85 1.74 -31.10
CA THR A 248 1.56 3.01 -30.93
C THR A 248 1.35 3.54 -29.52
N PRO A 249 2.38 4.10 -28.88
CA PRO A 249 2.24 4.66 -27.54
C PRO A 249 1.04 5.61 -27.52
N GLY A 250 0.03 5.29 -26.71
CA GLY A 250 -0.85 6.33 -26.21
C GLY A 250 0.03 7.32 -25.45
N THR A 251 -0.23 8.60 -25.57
CA THR A 251 0.42 9.60 -24.72
C THR A 251 -0.05 9.35 -23.29
N GLY A 252 0.64 8.46 -22.57
CA GLY A 252 0.46 8.25 -21.14
C GLY A 252 0.87 9.54 -20.45
N HIS A 253 -0.11 10.41 -20.26
CA HIS A 253 0.04 11.54 -19.37
C HIS A 253 -0.34 11.02 -18.01
N THR A 254 0.57 11.15 -17.05
CA THR A 254 0.21 11.21 -15.63
C THR A 254 -0.89 12.25 -15.51
N ALA A 255 -2.02 11.91 -14.88
CA ALA A 255 -3.11 12.85 -14.78
C ALA A 255 -2.57 14.11 -14.06
N GLN A 256 -2.96 15.31 -14.49
CA GLN A 256 -2.49 16.55 -13.86
C GLN A 256 -2.70 16.54 -12.33
N ALA A 257 -3.75 15.86 -11.86
CA ALA A 257 -4.01 15.65 -10.45
C ALA A 257 -2.93 14.80 -9.74
N ASP A 258 -2.36 13.78 -10.39
CA ASP A 258 -1.27 12.97 -9.83
C ASP A 258 0.02 13.81 -9.71
N LEU A 259 0.27 14.70 -10.69
CA LEU A 259 1.39 15.66 -10.67
C LEU A 259 1.24 16.69 -9.54
N ASP A 260 0.02 17.17 -9.27
CA ASP A 260 -0.24 18.15 -8.20
C ASP A 260 -0.06 17.54 -6.79
N VAL A 261 -0.39 16.24 -6.63
CA VAL A 261 -0.09 15.49 -5.39
C VAL A 261 1.42 15.32 -5.21
N LEU A 262 2.15 15.01 -6.29
CA LEU A 262 3.60 14.84 -6.24
C LEU A 262 4.37 16.11 -5.89
N GLN A 263 3.91 17.27 -6.32
CA GLN A 263 4.58 18.54 -6.02
C GLN A 263 4.58 18.89 -4.53
N ASN A 264 3.69 18.29 -3.74
CA ASN A 264 3.56 18.55 -2.30
C ASN A 264 3.93 17.35 -1.43
N ALA A 265 4.29 16.21 -2.03
CA ALA A 265 4.59 14.98 -1.29
C ALA A 265 5.98 15.04 -0.64
N SER A 266 6.09 14.52 0.59
CA SER A 266 7.38 14.27 1.23
C SER A 266 8.15 13.17 0.47
N PRO A 267 9.48 13.06 0.61
CA PRO A 267 10.23 11.96 0.00
C PRO A 267 9.67 10.56 0.33
N GLN A 268 9.24 10.35 1.57
CA GLN A 268 8.58 9.13 2.01
C GLN A 268 7.22 8.92 1.33
N GLY A 269 6.45 9.99 1.13
CA GLY A 269 5.19 9.94 0.39
C GLY A 269 5.38 9.59 -1.09
N VAL A 270 6.40 10.15 -1.74
CA VAL A 270 6.77 9.80 -3.13
C VAL A 270 7.19 8.34 -3.25
N LEU A 271 7.99 7.83 -2.31
CA LEU A 271 8.39 6.41 -2.29
C LEU A 271 7.21 5.48 -2.02
N SER A 272 6.23 5.90 -1.22
CA SER A 272 5.01 5.15 -0.96
C SER A 272 4.09 5.10 -2.19
N LEU A 273 3.97 6.20 -2.94
CA LEU A 273 3.31 6.24 -4.26
C LEU A 273 4.00 5.28 -5.25
N ALA A 274 5.33 5.35 -5.32
CA ALA A 274 6.11 4.47 -6.19
C ALA A 274 5.94 2.99 -5.82
N LEU A 275 5.83 2.68 -4.54
CA LEU A 275 5.58 1.33 -4.05
C LEU A 275 4.18 0.85 -4.47
N ALA A 276 3.17 1.70 -4.31
CA ALA A 276 1.80 1.41 -4.72
C ALA A 276 1.71 1.14 -6.23
N ASP A 277 2.37 1.95 -7.06
CA ASP A 277 2.43 1.72 -8.51
C ASP A 277 3.07 0.38 -8.89
N ALA A 278 4.16 0.02 -8.20
CA ALA A 278 4.83 -1.26 -8.42
C ALA A 278 3.93 -2.43 -8.01
N GLU A 279 3.16 -2.26 -6.94
CA GLU A 279 2.19 -3.24 -6.46
C GLU A 279 0.98 -3.38 -7.40
N ASP A 280 0.42 -2.27 -7.91
CA ASP A 280 -0.67 -2.27 -8.89
C ASP A 280 -0.29 -3.08 -10.15
N ALA A 281 0.94 -2.91 -10.64
CA ALA A 281 1.45 -3.67 -11.77
C ALA A 281 1.70 -5.15 -11.42
N LEU A 282 2.19 -5.46 -10.21
CA LEU A 282 2.35 -6.83 -9.75
C LEU A 282 0.99 -7.55 -9.67
N ASP A 283 0.00 -6.92 -9.05
CA ASP A 283 -1.37 -7.44 -8.96
C ASP A 283 -1.97 -7.62 -10.36
N PHE A 284 -1.71 -6.68 -11.29
CA PHE A 284 -2.05 -6.82 -12.71
C PHE A 284 -1.56 -8.14 -13.30
N TYR A 285 -0.26 -8.41 -13.21
CA TYR A 285 0.32 -9.60 -13.82
C TYR A 285 -0.07 -10.89 -13.10
N LEU A 286 -0.22 -10.87 -11.77
CA LEU A 286 -0.68 -12.04 -11.02
C LEU A 286 -2.09 -12.45 -11.44
N ALA A 287 -3.04 -11.51 -11.57
CA ALA A 287 -4.39 -11.90 -11.99
C ALA A 287 -4.47 -12.30 -13.47
N VAL A 288 -3.62 -11.73 -14.34
CA VAL A 288 -3.48 -12.26 -15.70
C VAL A 288 -2.95 -13.69 -15.68
N GLY A 289 -1.95 -13.98 -14.84
CA GLY A 289 -1.39 -15.32 -14.68
C GLY A 289 -2.45 -16.33 -14.22
N ASP A 290 -3.26 -15.96 -13.23
CA ASP A 290 -4.36 -16.79 -12.72
C ASP A 290 -5.47 -17.02 -13.75
N ALA A 291 -5.76 -16.01 -14.59
CA ALA A 291 -6.80 -16.06 -15.62
C ALA A 291 -6.30 -16.56 -16.99
N GLY A 292 -5.01 -16.86 -17.11
CA GLY A 292 -4.34 -17.16 -18.36
C GLY A 292 -4.96 -18.36 -19.09
N ALA A 293 -5.36 -18.15 -20.35
CA ALA A 293 -5.99 -19.19 -21.16
C ALA A 293 -4.98 -20.15 -21.84
N THR A 294 -3.71 -19.73 -21.95
CA THR A 294 -2.64 -20.49 -22.61
C THR A 294 -1.36 -20.47 -21.77
N GLN A 295 -0.50 -21.49 -21.97
CA GLN A 295 0.79 -21.58 -21.29
C GLN A 295 1.66 -20.34 -21.55
N ASP A 296 1.79 -19.91 -22.81
CA ASP A 296 2.60 -18.74 -23.17
C ASP A 296 2.14 -17.44 -22.48
N MET A 297 0.83 -17.30 -22.26
CA MET A 297 0.28 -16.16 -21.51
C MET A 297 0.63 -16.24 -20.03
N MET A 298 0.53 -17.42 -19.43
CA MET A 298 0.91 -17.63 -18.03
C MET A 298 2.41 -17.37 -17.83
N GLU A 299 3.27 -17.89 -18.69
CA GLU A 299 4.72 -17.67 -18.63
C GLU A 299 5.05 -16.18 -18.80
N THR A 300 4.45 -15.52 -19.79
CA THR A 300 4.66 -14.07 -19.99
C THR A 300 4.19 -13.26 -18.77
N ALA A 301 3.03 -13.59 -18.21
CA ALA A 301 2.51 -12.92 -17.02
C ALA A 301 3.40 -13.17 -15.78
N GLN A 302 3.92 -14.38 -15.60
CA GLN A 302 4.83 -14.71 -14.50
C GLN A 302 6.18 -13.99 -14.61
N GLU A 303 6.75 -13.91 -15.82
CA GLU A 303 7.96 -13.13 -16.08
C GLU A 303 7.76 -11.65 -15.71
N LEU A 304 6.65 -11.05 -16.15
CA LEU A 304 6.33 -9.66 -15.86
C LEU A 304 6.00 -9.43 -14.37
N ALA A 305 5.33 -10.38 -13.72
CA ALA A 305 5.10 -10.36 -12.28
C ALA A 305 6.43 -10.38 -11.52
N GLN A 306 7.41 -11.18 -11.95
CA GLN A 306 8.73 -11.21 -11.32
C GLN A 306 9.43 -9.84 -11.44
N HIS A 307 9.40 -9.22 -12.63
CA HIS A 307 9.95 -7.87 -12.82
C HIS A 307 9.26 -6.82 -11.94
N ALA A 308 7.93 -6.86 -11.84
CA ALA A 308 7.17 -5.96 -10.98
C ALA A 308 7.49 -6.19 -9.49
N LEU A 309 7.67 -7.45 -9.07
CA LEU A 309 8.05 -7.81 -7.71
C LEU A 309 9.47 -7.33 -7.37
N ASP A 310 10.43 -7.47 -8.29
CA ASP A 310 11.80 -6.98 -8.09
C ASP A 310 11.82 -5.46 -7.93
N ARG A 311 11.03 -4.74 -8.76
CA ARG A 311 10.80 -3.30 -8.61
C ARG A 311 10.20 -2.97 -7.24
N PHE A 312 9.12 -3.65 -6.84
CA PHE A 312 8.47 -3.45 -5.55
C PHE A 312 9.45 -3.62 -4.39
N ASN A 313 10.25 -4.69 -4.39
CA ASN A 313 11.22 -4.97 -3.33
C ASN A 313 12.32 -3.91 -3.25
N ARG A 314 12.79 -3.40 -4.40
CA ARG A 314 13.78 -2.33 -4.45
C ARG A 314 13.21 -1.03 -3.86
N ILE A 315 12.00 -0.65 -4.22
CA ILE A 315 11.34 0.55 -3.67
C ILE A 315 11.08 0.37 -2.17
N LYS A 316 10.58 -0.80 -1.74
CA LYS A 316 10.36 -1.13 -0.33
C LYS A 316 11.64 -1.01 0.50
N SER A 317 12.79 -1.37 -0.08
CA SER A 317 14.09 -1.23 0.59
C SER A 317 14.52 0.23 0.79
N LEU A 318 14.02 1.16 -0.03
CA LEU A 318 14.27 2.60 0.16
C LEU A 318 13.48 3.14 1.34
N LEU A 319 12.20 2.74 1.48
CA LEU A 319 11.34 3.11 2.61
C LEU A 319 11.85 2.59 3.95
N GLY A 320 12.51 1.43 3.98
CA GLY A 320 13.08 0.88 5.20
C GLY A 320 14.43 1.49 5.63
N ASN A 321 15.03 2.35 4.80
CA ASN A 321 16.35 2.95 5.02
C ASN A 321 16.31 4.48 5.22
N THR A 322 15.12 5.09 5.18
CA THR A 322 14.85 6.48 5.58
C THR A 322 14.37 6.50 7.02
#